data_AF-A0A5K1BA28-F1
#
_entry.id   AF-A0A5K1BA28-F1
#
_cell.length_a   1.000
_cell.length_b   1.000
_cell.length_c   1.000
_cell.angle_alpha   90.00
_cell.angle_beta   90.00
_cell.angle_gamma   90.00
#
_symmetry.space_group_name_H-M   'P 1'
#
loop_
_entity.id
_entity.type
_entity.pdbx_description
1 polymer ?
#
loop_
_entity_poly.entity_id
_entity_poly.type
_entity_poly.pdbx_seq_one_letter_code
_entity_poly.pdbx_strand_id
1 'polypeptide(L)' 'SHYNVYMKAIDVGGVMLRLPSDVFDTGRGVEDRLGTIIDSGTTLTYIAEEAFNPLMKA' A
#
# COMPACT_ATOMS: atom_id res chain seq x y z
N SER A 1 -0.95 -18.44 3.77
CA SER A 1 0.00 -18.05 2.72
C SER A 1 -0.66 -16.95 1.91
N HIS A 2 0.04 -15.86 1.59
CA HIS A 2 -0.50 -14.71 0.87
C HIS A 2 0.36 -14.43 -0.37
N TYR A 3 -0.25 -13.83 -1.39
CA TYR A 3 0.48 -13.28 -2.52
C TYR A 3 0.89 -11.85 -2.19
N ASN A 4 2.19 -11.61 -2.07
CA ASN A 4 2.74 -10.30 -1.74
C ASN A 4 3.24 -9.62 -3.00
N VAL A 5 3.08 -8.30 -3.06
CA VAL A 5 3.59 -7.48 -4.16
C VAL A 5 4.33 -6.27 -3.60
N TYR A 6 5.32 -5.80 -4.37
CA TYR A 6 5.98 -4.52 -4.10
C TYR A 6 5.16 -3.38 -4.71
N MET A 7 4.43 -2.64 -3.88
CA MET A 7 3.73 -1.43 -4.31
C MET A 7 4.71 -0.26 -4.38
N LYS A 8 4.79 0.38 -5.56
CA LYS A 8 5.76 1.46 -5.82
C LYS A 8 5.15 2.86 -5.78
N ALA A 9 3.91 2.99 -6.22
CA ALA A 9 3.24 4.28 -6.35
C ALA A 9 1.73 4.09 -6.48
N ILE A 10 1.01 5.17 -6.26
CA ILE A 10 -0.41 5.33 -6.59
C ILE A 10 -0.53 6.52 -7.53
N ASP A 11 -1.26 6.32 -8.62
CA ASP A 11 -1.60 7.35 -9.59
C ASP A 11 -3.12 7.52 -9.63
N VAL A 12 -3.57 8.77 -9.56
CA VAL A 12 -4.98 9.13 -9.67
C VAL A 12 -5.13 10.11 -10.82
N GLY A 13 -5.82 9.69 -11.89
CA GLY A 13 -6.09 10.56 -13.04
C GLY A 13 -4.85 11.04 -13.80
N GLY A 14 -3.72 10.32 -13.75
CA GLY A 14 -2.45 10.71 -14.36
C GLY A 14 -1.53 11.52 -13.43
N VAL A 15 -1.91 11.69 -12.16
CA VAL A 15 -1.13 12.40 -11.16
C VAL A 15 -0.66 11.43 -10.08
N MET A 16 0.65 11.28 -9.95
CA MET A 16 1.25 10.44 -8.91
C MET A 16 1.10 11.09 -7.53
N LEU A 17 0.60 10.32 -6.55
CA LEU A 17 0.48 10.77 -5.17
C LEU A 17 1.86 10.93 -4.53
N ARG A 18 2.05 12.02 -3.77
CA ARG A 18 3.24 12.23 -2.96
C ARG A 18 3.08 11.47 -1.64
N LEU A 19 3.75 10.33 -1.54
CA LEU A 19 3.75 9.48 -0.35
C LEU A 19 5.17 9.40 0.25
N PRO A 20 5.31 9.16 1.56
CA PRO A 20 6.58 8.76 2.14
C PRO A 20 7.14 7.52 1.42
N SER A 21 8.46 7.48 1.20
CA SER A 21 9.09 6.39 0.42
C SER A 21 9.00 5.02 1.10
N ASP A 22 8.83 5.02 2.41
CA ASP A 22 8.77 3.86 3.29
C ASP A 22 7.33 3.44 3.64
N VAL A 23 6.31 4.11 3.09
CA VAL A 23 4.90 3.83 3.42
C VAL A 23 4.47 2.39 3.09
N PHE A 24 5.14 1.77 2.12
CA PHE A 24 4.94 0.37 1.74
C PHE A 24 6.18 -0.50 2.01
N ASP A 25 7.20 0.04 2.69
CA ASP A 25 8.40 -0.72 3.01
C ASP A 25 8.08 -1.72 4.13
N THR A 26 8.15 -2.99 3.75
CA THR A 26 8.13 -4.13 4.66
C THR A 26 9.47 -4.15 5.40
N GLY A 27 9.54 -3.55 6.59
CA GLY A 27 10.77 -3.39 7.37
C GLY A 27 11.70 -4.62 7.33
N ARG A 28 12.99 -4.38 7.09
CA ARG A 28 14.05 -5.41 7.13
C ARG A 28 14.32 -5.84 8.58
N GLY A 29 13.44 -6.61 9.21
CA GLY A 29 13.75 -7.15 10.53
C GLY A 29 12.57 -7.72 11.29
N VAL A 30 12.57 -9.05 11.35
CA VAL A 30 11.90 -9.93 12.33
C VAL A 30 10.37 -9.90 12.31
N GLU A 31 9.84 -10.90 11.59
CA GLU A 31 8.55 -11.55 11.83
C GLU A 31 7.30 -10.77 11.42
N ASP A 32 6.99 -10.96 10.13
CA ASP A 32 5.65 -11.15 9.59
C ASP A 32 4.78 -9.92 9.23
N ARG A 33 4.75 -9.67 7.91
CA ARG A 33 3.53 -9.42 7.08
C ARG A 33 2.95 -8.01 6.99
N LEU A 34 3.76 -6.97 6.88
CA LEU A 34 3.24 -5.62 6.61
C LEU A 34 3.76 -5.09 5.27
N GLY A 35 3.20 -5.63 4.19
CA GLY A 35 3.38 -5.15 2.81
C GLY A 35 2.06 -5.20 2.07
N THR A 36 2.08 -4.99 0.75
CA THR A 36 0.86 -5.11 -0.06
C THR A 36 0.57 -6.57 -0.38
N ILE A 37 -0.65 -7.02 -0.09
CA ILE A 37 -1.11 -8.37 -0.45
C ILE A 37 -2.22 -8.33 -1.50
N ILE A 38 -2.35 -9.42 -2.24
CA ILE A 38 -3.52 -9.72 -3.05
C ILE A 38 -4.38 -10.69 -2.25
N ASP A 39 -5.58 -10.25 -1.88
CA ASP A 39 -6.51 -11.02 -1.05
C ASP A 39 -7.90 -11.07 -1.69
N SER A 40 -8.30 -12.26 -2.17
CA SER A 40 -9.64 -12.50 -2.73
C SER A 40 -10.71 -12.66 -1.65
N GLY A 41 -10.34 -12.78 -0.38
CA GLY A 41 -11.26 -12.88 0.75
C GLY A 41 -11.82 -11.53 1.21
N THR A 42 -11.35 -10.43 0.63
CA THR A 42 -11.70 -9.07 1.05
C THR A 42 -12.33 -8.30 -0.12
N THR A 43 -13.48 -7.66 0.12
CA THR A 43 -14.24 -6.94 -0.92
C THR A 43 -13.66 -5.56 -1.25
N LEU A 44 -13.08 -4.87 -0.26
CA LEU A 44 -12.54 -3.51 -0.41
C LEU A 44 -11.03 -3.50 -0.23
N THR A 45 -10.35 -2.58 -0.91
CA THR A 45 -8.92 -2.37 -0.68
C THR A 45 -8.70 -1.64 0.64
N TYR A 46 -7.85 -2.20 1.49
CA TYR A 46 -7.35 -1.53 2.68
C TYR A 46 -5.93 -1.06 2.40
N ILE A 47 -5.65 0.19 2.73
CA ILE A 47 -4.33 0.78 2.59
C ILE A 47 -3.96 1.53 3.87
N ALA A 48 -2.66 1.68 4.13
CA ALA A 48 -2.16 2.44 5.26
C ALA A 48 -2.75 3.86 5.28
N GLU A 49 -3.04 4.40 6.45
CA GLU A 49 -3.70 5.70 6.62
C GLU A 49 -2.91 6.82 5.93
N GLU A 50 -1.59 6.72 5.97
CA GLU A 50 -0.62 7.62 5.34
C GLU A 50 -0.80 7.70 3.81
N ALA A 51 -1.32 6.64 3.19
CA ALA A 51 -1.66 6.60 1.78
C ALA A 51 -3.16 6.82 1.51
N PHE A 52 -4.04 6.43 2.43
CA PHE A 52 -5.49 6.63 2.32
C PHE A 52 -5.85 8.12 2.31
N ASN A 53 -5.30 8.90 3.24
CA ASN A 53 -5.58 10.32 3.37
C ASN A 53 -5.26 11.15 2.11
N PRO A 54 -4.08 11.02 1.47
CA PRO A 54 -3.81 11.68 0.20
C PRO A 54 -4.64 11.12 -0.96
N LEU A 55 -4.93 9.81 -1.00
CA LEU A 55 -5.77 9.20 -2.03
C LEU A 55 -7.18 9.80 -2.04
N MET A 56 -7.80 9.99 -0.88
CA MET A 56 -9.15 10.57 -0.78
C MET A 56 -9.22 12.07 -1.10
N LYS A 57 -8.07 12.74 -1.21
CA LYS A 57 -7.96 14.17 -1.54
C LYS A 57 -7.45 14.41 -2.97
N ALA A 58 -7.15 13.34 -3.70
CA ALA A 58 -6.57 13.38 -5.04
C ALA A 58 -7.61 13.71 -6.12
#